data_AF-A0AAV8X109-F1
#
_entry.id   AF-A0AAV8X109-F1
#
_cell.length_a   1.000
_cell.length_b   1.000
_cell.length_c   1.000
_cell.angle_alpha   90.00
_cell.angle_beta   90.00
_cell.angle_gamma   90.00
#
_symmetry.space_group_name_H-M   'P 1'
#
loop_
_entity.id
_entity.type
_entity.pdbx_description
1 polymer ?
#
loop_
_entity_poly.entity_id
_entity_poly.type
_entity_poly.pdbx_seq_one_letter_code
_entity_poly.pdbx_strand_id
1 'polypeptide(L)'
;MIGYGDRAPTQCEVVRLFRETHPDLPPLNQDTISKIEAQYREMGHVRKVPSKRQAIVDDDTKLNLLLALEENPITPARQLARD
;
A
#
# COMPACT_ATOMS: atom_id res chain seq x y z
N MET A 1 19.07 11.80 5.36
CA MET A 1 18.09 11.13 6.24
C MET A 1 18.33 11.63 7.65
N ILE A 2 17.37 12.35 8.25
CA ILE A 2 17.46 12.76 9.65
C ILE A 2 17.02 11.56 10.48
N GLY A 3 17.97 10.81 11.03
CA GLY A 3 17.69 9.75 11.99
C GLY A 3 17.41 10.36 13.35
N TYR A 4 16.28 10.00 13.97
CA TYR A 4 15.91 10.48 15.31
C TYR A 4 16.63 9.73 16.46
N GLY A 5 17.63 8.88 16.14
CA GLY A 5 18.39 8.12 17.15
C GLY A 5 17.48 7.22 18.00
N ASP A 6 17.75 7.14 19.30
CA ASP A 6 16.93 6.42 20.29
C ASP A 6 15.68 7.21 20.75
N ARG A 7 15.45 8.41 20.20
CA ARG A 7 14.32 9.24 20.59
C ARG A 7 13.10 8.94 19.70
N ALA A 8 11.97 8.68 20.34
CA ALA A 8 10.69 8.64 19.65
C ALA A 8 10.37 10.03 19.05
N PRO A 9 10.23 10.15 17.71
CA PRO A 9 9.92 11.42 17.09
C PRO A 9 8.52 11.89 17.46
N THR A 10 8.38 13.20 17.55
CA THR A 10 7.10 13.87 17.81
C THR A 10 6.21 13.82 16.58
N GLN A 11 4.90 14.00 16.78
CA GLN A 11 3.92 14.01 15.68
C GLN A 11 4.29 15.03 14.59
N CYS A 12 4.75 16.23 14.96
CA CYS A 12 5.21 17.27 14.02
C CYS A 12 6.40 16.82 13.17
N GLU A 13 7.35 16.09 13.78
CA GLU A 13 8.55 15.57 13.13
C GLU A 13 8.22 14.45 12.14
N VAL A 14 7.29 13.56 12.49
CA VAL A 14 6.80 12.50 11.59
C VAL A 14 6.05 13.11 10.40
N VAL A 15 5.23 14.13 10.63
CA VAL A 15 4.54 14.85 9.55
C VAL A 15 5.52 15.57 8.63
N ARG A 16 6.55 16.21 9.19
CA ARG A 16 7.59 16.87 8.40
C ARG A 16 8.32 15.85 7.53
N LEU A 17 8.71 14.71 8.09
CA LEU A 17 9.35 13.63 7.36
C LEU A 17 8.47 13.12 6.20
N PHE A 18 7.17 12.96 6.43
CA PHE A 18 6.23 12.54 5.39
C PHE A 18 6.02 13.60 4.30
N ARG A 19 6.07 14.89 4.65
CA ARG A 19 6.00 15.99 3.69
C ARG A 19 7.25 16.09 2.83
N GLU A 20 8.43 15.87 3.42
CA GLU A 20 9.70 15.84 2.69
C GLU A 20 9.73 14.71 1.65
N THR A 21 9.14 13.55 1.97
CA THR A 21 9.05 12.42 1.03
C THR A 21 7.93 12.55 0.01
N HIS A 22 6.90 13.35 0.31
CA HIS A 22 5.73 13.54 -0.54
C HIS A 22 5.31 15.03 -0.60
N PRO A 23 6.11 15.89 -1.27
CA PRO A 23 5.88 17.33 -1.29
C PRO A 23 4.60 17.73 -2.04
N ASP A 24 4.19 16.95 -3.04
CA ASP A 24 3.04 17.24 -3.90
C ASP A 24 1.67 16.90 -3.27
N LEU A 25 1.65 16.41 -2.02
CA LEU A 25 0.39 16.04 -1.38
C LEU A 25 -0.38 17.27 -0.89
N PRO A 26 -1.73 17.22 -0.96
CA PRO A 26 -2.58 18.26 -0.40
C PRO A 26 -2.38 18.39 1.13
N PRO A 27 -2.89 19.48 1.74
CA PRO A 27 -2.99 19.60 3.18
C PRO A 27 -3.48 18.31 3.86
N LEU A 28 -2.71 17.83 4.84
CA LEU A 28 -3.07 16.66 5.62
C LEU A 28 -4.10 17.06 6.67
N ASN A 29 -5.17 16.27 6.79
CA ASN A 29 -6.12 16.43 7.89
C ASN A 29 -5.58 15.77 9.16
N GLN A 30 -6.10 16.17 10.33
CA GLN A 30 -5.66 15.65 11.62
C GLN A 30 -5.78 14.12 11.71
N ASP A 31 -6.85 13.52 11.17
CA ASP A 31 -7.01 12.06 11.10
C ASP A 31 -5.89 11.39 10.27
N THR A 32 -5.48 12.01 9.18
CA THR A 32 -4.37 11.53 8.35
C THR A 32 -3.04 11.61 9.09
N ILE A 33 -2.84 12.70 9.84
CA ILE A 33 -1.64 12.90 10.68
C ILE A 33 -1.56 11.81 11.76
N SER A 34 -2.66 11.53 12.46
CA SER A 34 -2.71 10.47 13.47
C SER A 34 -2.43 9.08 12.89
N LYS A 35 -2.94 8.78 11.67
CA LYS A 35 -2.65 7.52 10.97
C LYS A 35 -1.18 7.40 10.57
N ILE A 36 -0.60 8.48 10.07
CA ILE A 36 0.83 8.56 9.72
C ILE A 36 1.70 8.32 10.95
N GLU A 37 1.35 8.93 12.09
CA GLU A 37 2.06 8.70 13.35
C GLU A 37 1.94 7.25 13.83
N ALA A 38 0.73 6.68 13.81
CA ALA A 38 0.52 5.29 14.20
C ALA A 38 1.34 4.32 13.33
N GLN A 39 1.33 4.54 12.01
CA GLN A 39 2.13 3.76 11.07
C GLN A 39 3.63 3.89 11.35
N TYR A 40 4.10 5.08 11.67
CA TYR A 40 5.50 5.30 12.02
C TYR A 40 5.90 4.57 13.30
N ARG A 41 5.04 4.59 14.34
CA ARG A 41 5.29 3.86 15.60
C ARG A 41 5.33 2.35 15.42
N GLU A 42 4.50 1.82 14.51
CA GLU A 42 4.42 0.39 14.23
C GLU A 42 5.56 -0.10 13.34
N MET A 43 5.86 0.62 12.25
CA MET A 43 6.77 0.16 11.19
C MET A 43 8.15 0.85 11.22
N GLY A 44 8.34 1.90 12.02
CA GLY A 44 9.57 2.69 12.07
C GLY A 44 9.79 3.61 10.87
N HIS A 45 8.85 3.65 9.91
CA HIS A 45 8.92 4.49 8.72
C HIS A 45 7.54 4.97 8.28
N VAL A 46 7.48 6.07 7.51
CA VAL A 46 6.24 6.51 6.88
C VAL A 46 6.27 6.17 5.39
N ARG A 47 5.23 5.48 4.91
CA ARG A 47 5.05 5.16 3.49
C ARG A 47 3.62 5.46 3.07
N LYS A 48 3.45 6.17 1.95
CA LYS A 48 2.12 6.32 1.34
C LYS A 48 1.56 4.94 0.99
N VAL A 49 0.46 4.57 1.63
CA VAL A 49 -0.29 3.36 1.26
C VAL A 49 -0.89 3.60 -0.12
N PRO A 50 -0.58 2.76 -1.13
CA PRO A 50 -1.17 2.92 -2.45
C PRO A 50 -2.69 2.74 -2.33
N SER A 51 -3.46 3.76 -2.73
CA SER A 51 -4.93 3.77 -2.71
C SER A 51 -5.59 2.74 -3.65
N LYS A 52 -4.80 1.92 -4.35
CA LYS A 52 -5.36 0.88 -5.22
C LYS A 52 -5.93 -0.21 -4.33
N ARG A 53 -7.26 -0.24 -4.19
CA ARG A 53 -7.97 -1.45 -3.79
C ARG A 53 -7.55 -2.54 -4.77
N GLN A 54 -6.73 -3.48 -4.32
CA GLN A 54 -6.54 -4.70 -5.07
C GLN A 54 -7.87 -5.44 -5.03
N ALA A 55 -8.36 -5.87 -6.20
CA ALA A 55 -9.48 -6.79 -6.23
C ALA A 55 -9.03 -8.05 -5.49
N ILE A 56 -9.72 -8.38 -4.40
CA ILE A 56 -9.48 -9.62 -3.68
C ILE A 56 -10.11 -10.70 -4.53
N VAL A 57 -9.28 -11.46 -5.23
CA VAL A 57 -9.68 -12.67 -5.94
C VAL A 57 -9.47 -13.83 -4.98
N ASP A 58 -10.49 -14.65 -4.80
CA ASP A 58 -10.45 -15.84 -3.95
C ASP A 58 -9.44 -16.87 -4.51
N ASP A 59 -8.84 -17.66 -3.63
CA ASP A 59 -7.80 -18.62 -4.01
C ASP A 59 -8.33 -19.74 -4.90
N ASP A 60 -9.59 -20.15 -4.73
CA ASP A 60 -10.23 -21.15 -5.61
C ASP A 60 -10.37 -20.61 -7.03
N THR A 61 -10.70 -19.32 -7.16
CA THR A 61 -10.82 -18.66 -8.46
C THR A 61 -9.46 -18.54 -9.15
N LYS A 62 -8.38 -18.28 -8.40
CA LYS A 62 -7.02 -18.28 -8.95
C LYS A 62 -6.62 -19.67 -9.42
N LEU A 63 -6.91 -20.71 -8.65
CA LEU A 63 -6.58 -22.08 -8.99
C LEU A 63 -7.28 -22.52 -10.28
N ASN A 64 -8.58 -22.23 -10.40
CA ASN A 64 -9.35 -22.53 -11.61
C ASN A 64 -8.80 -21.82 -12.85
N LEU A 65 -8.40 -20.56 -12.73
CA LEU A 65 -7.75 -19.81 -13.82
C LEU A 65 -6.42 -20.43 -14.25
N LEU A 66 -5.61 -20.89 -13.29
CA LEU A 66 -4.33 -21.52 -13.58
C LEU A 66 -4.50 -22.88 -14.27
N LEU A 67 -5.47 -23.68 -13.83
CA LEU A 67 -5.81 -24.95 -14.47
C LEU A 67 -6.32 -24.73 -15.91
N ALA A 68 -7.18 -23.74 -16.12
CA ALA A 68 -7.69 -23.41 -17.46
C ALA A 68 -6.58 -22.90 -18.41
N LEU A 69 -5.57 -22.20 -17.89
CA LEU A 69 -4.39 -21.80 -18.66
C LEU A 69 -3.47 -22.98 -18.98
N GLU A 70 -3.32 -23.95 -18.07
CA GLU A 70 -2.56 -25.17 -18.30
C GLU A 70 -3.22 -26.04 -19.39
N GLU A 71 -4.54 -26.20 -19.32
CA GLU A 71 -5.31 -26.98 -20.29
C GLU A 71 -5.30 -26.34 -21.70
N ASN A 72 -5.35 -25.01 -21.78
CA ASN A 72 -5.39 -24.28 -23.05
C ASN A 72 -4.51 -23.03 -23.03
N PRO A 73 -3.19 -23.16 -23.24
CA PRO A 73 -2.23 -22.05 -23.10
C PRO A 73 -2.35 -20.98 -24.18
N ILE A 74 -3.11 -21.24 -25.25
CA ILE A 74 -3.35 -20.30 -26.35
C ILE A 74 -4.50 -19.35 -26.02
N THR A 75 -5.37 -19.72 -25.08
CA THR A 75 -6.52 -18.91 -24.70
C THR A 75 -6.06 -17.67 -23.93
N PRO A 76 -6.41 -16.45 -24.38
CA PRO A 76 -6.00 -15.26 -23.68
C PRO A 76 -6.65 -15.20 -22.30
N ALA A 77 -5.87 -14.89 -21.26
CA ALA A 77 -6.35 -14.83 -19.88
C ALA A 77 -7.57 -13.90 -19.67
N ARG A 78 -7.76 -12.89 -20.54
CA ARG A 78 -8.95 -12.03 -20.54
C ARG A 78 -10.24 -12.75 -20.92
N GLN A 79 -10.14 -13.82 -21.72
CA GLN A 79 -11.28 -14.64 -22.13
C GLN A 79 -11.63 -15.63 -21.01
N LEU A 80 -10.62 -16.21 -20.35
CA LEU A 80 -10.80 -17.07 -19.18
C LEU A 80 -11.37 -16.32 -17.96
N ALA A 81 -11.11 -15.02 -17.83
CA ALA A 81 -11.64 -14.19 -16.75
C ALA A 81 -13.10 -13.74 -16.96
N ARG A 82 -13.75 -14.12 -18.07
CA ARG A 82 -15.14 -13.75 -18.40
C ARG A 82 -16.14 -14.88 -18.15
N ASP A 83 -15.68 -16.12 -18.16
CA ASP A 83 -16.46 -17.32 -17.81
C ASP A 83 -16.38 -17.57 -16.30
#